data_AF-A0A509BVI3-F1
#
_entry.id   AF-A0A509BVI3-F1
#
_cell.length_a   1.000
_cell.length_b   1.000
_cell.length_c   1.000
_cell.angle_alpha   90.00
_cell.angle_beta   90.00
_cell.angle_gamma   90.00
#
_symmetry.space_group_name_H-M   'P 1'
#
loop_
_entity.id
_entity.type
_entity.pdbx_description
1 polymer ?
#
loop_
_entity_poly.entity_id
_entity_poly.type
_entity_poly.pdbx_seq_one_letter_code
_entity_poly.pdbx_strand_id
1 'polypeptide(L)'
;MRRIGAARAFDGAVTIGCDDNPWTTAEFIVWLESQGAFNHPYWMCRGSWSYAYNKIITDTGCGNICLAGAVIEVMGVRGAMTIRVTTSHSVSGW
;
A
#
# COMPACT_ATOMS: atom_id res chain seq x y z
N MET A 1 19.57 2.41 -17.06
CA MET A 1 18.90 1.48 -16.13
C MET A 1 18.25 0.36 -16.92
N ARG A 2 18.53 -0.90 -16.59
CA ARG A 2 17.90 -2.07 -17.24
C ARG A 2 16.56 -2.32 -16.56
N ARG A 3 15.44 -2.01 -17.23
CA ARG A 3 14.11 -2.39 -16.77
C ARG A 3 13.93 -3.87 -17.03
N ILE A 4 14.27 -4.70 -16.04
CA ILE A 4 13.89 -6.10 -16.02
C ILE A 4 12.37 -6.13 -15.87
N GLY A 5 11.65 -6.72 -16.84
CA GLY A 5 10.19 -6.81 -16.86
C GLY A 5 9.62 -7.79 -15.81
N ALA A 6 10.28 -7.92 -14.66
CA ALA A 6 9.92 -8.87 -13.62
C ALA A 6 9.06 -8.19 -12.54
N ALA A 7 8.09 -8.94 -12.02
CA ALA A 7 7.34 -8.57 -10.83
C ALA A 7 8.28 -8.46 -9.61
N ARG A 8 8.09 -7.45 -8.76
CA ARG A 8 8.78 -7.34 -7.47
C ARG A 8 7.83 -7.64 -6.32
N ALA A 9 8.06 -8.75 -5.62
CA ALA A 9 7.57 -8.94 -4.27
C ALA A 9 8.51 -8.25 -3.29
N PHE A 10 8.04 -7.18 -2.65
CA PHE A 10 8.85 -6.37 -1.74
C PHE A 10 9.06 -7.07 -0.40
N ASP A 11 7.96 -7.41 0.27
CA ASP A 11 7.95 -8.06 1.59
C ASP A 11 6.52 -8.58 1.89
N GLY A 12 6.42 -9.61 2.74
CA GLY A 12 5.16 -10.23 3.19
C GLY A 12 4.62 -9.70 4.52
N ALA A 13 5.34 -8.82 5.23
CA ALA A 13 4.94 -8.26 6.51
C ALA A 13 5.48 -6.84 6.75
N VAL A 14 5.24 -5.92 5.81
CA VAL A 14 5.69 -4.51 5.91
C VAL A 14 4.99 -3.77 7.04
N THR A 15 5.74 -2.96 7.77
CA THR A 15 5.17 -1.89 8.61
C THR A 15 4.87 -0.67 7.74
N ILE A 16 3.59 -0.43 7.45
CA ILE A 16 3.17 0.61 6.50
C ILE A 16 2.90 1.89 7.28
N GLY A 17 3.85 2.83 7.24
CA GLY A 17 3.70 4.16 7.85
C GLY A 17 4.03 4.24 9.35
N CYS A 18 4.35 3.11 10.00
CA CYS A 18 4.90 3.01 11.37
C CYS A 18 4.02 3.51 12.53
N ASP A 19 2.79 3.90 12.25
CA ASP A 19 1.77 4.27 13.24
C ASP A 19 0.36 4.10 12.60
N ASP A 20 -0.70 4.35 13.35
CA ASP A 20 -2.10 4.18 12.94
C ASP A 20 -2.83 5.49 12.56
N ASN A 21 -2.13 6.64 12.56
CA ASN A 21 -2.73 7.88 12.08
C ASN A 21 -3.19 7.73 10.63
N PRO A 22 -4.33 8.30 10.25
CA PRO A 22 -4.85 8.13 8.91
C PRO A 22 -3.94 8.74 7.85
N TRP A 23 -3.95 8.14 6.67
CA TRP A 23 -3.37 8.71 5.45
C TRP A 23 -4.45 9.15 4.49
N THR A 24 -4.17 10.25 3.81
CA THR A 24 -4.79 10.58 2.53
C THR A 24 -4.28 9.64 1.44
N THR A 25 -5.03 9.53 0.35
CA THR A 25 -4.63 8.78 -0.84
C THR A 25 -3.32 9.33 -1.41
N ALA A 26 -3.10 10.64 -1.31
CA ALA A 26 -1.86 11.30 -1.73
C ALA A 26 -0.65 10.86 -0.88
N GLU A 27 -0.78 10.83 0.44
CA GLU A 27 0.28 10.35 1.35
C GLU A 27 0.61 8.87 1.12
N PHE A 28 -0.42 8.05 0.87
CA PHE A 28 -0.22 6.66 0.50
C PHE A 28 0.60 6.51 -0.79
N ILE A 29 0.30 7.31 -1.83
CA ILE A 29 1.08 7.31 -3.08
C ILE A 29 2.52 7.76 -2.85
N VAL A 30 2.75 8.77 -2.02
CA VAL A 30 4.11 9.23 -1.66
C VAL A 30 4.89 8.10 -0.95
N TRP A 31 4.24 7.37 -0.05
CA TRP A 31 4.87 6.22 0.59
C TRP A 31 5.24 5.13 -0.44
N LEU A 32 4.34 4.77 -1.35
CA LEU A 32 4.64 3.80 -2.42
C LEU A 32 5.81 4.24 -3.29
N GLU A 33 5.91 5.53 -3.61
CA GLU A 33 7.04 6.10 -4.35
C GLU A 33 8.35 5.91 -3.59
N SER A 34 8.36 6.16 -2.27
CA SER A 34 9.54 5.96 -1.43
C SER A 34 9.99 4.50 -1.33
N GLN A 35 9.08 3.53 -1.50
CA GLN A 35 9.41 2.10 -1.57
C GLN A 35 9.94 1.67 -2.96
N GLY A 36 9.92 2.60 -3.92
CA GLY A 36 10.28 2.36 -5.31
C GLY A 36 9.23 1.55 -6.07
N ALA A 37 7.96 1.55 -5.64
CA ALA A 37 6.91 0.75 -6.27
C ALA A 37 6.74 1.06 -7.76
N PHE A 38 6.85 2.34 -8.13
CA PHE A 38 6.73 2.82 -9.53
C PHE A 38 7.96 2.57 -10.40
N ASN A 39 9.02 1.96 -9.87
CA ASN A 39 10.22 1.58 -10.63
C ASN A 39 10.13 0.17 -11.22
N HIS A 40 9.02 -0.52 -11.00
CA HIS A 40 8.75 -1.87 -11.52
C HIS A 40 7.43 -1.86 -12.32
N PRO A 41 7.32 -2.63 -13.42
CA PRO A 41 6.04 -2.75 -14.14
C PRO A 41 4.90 -3.31 -13.26
N TYR A 42 5.28 -4.18 -12.32
CA TYR A 42 4.43 -4.72 -11.27
C TYR A 42 5.24 -4.80 -9.96
N TRP A 43 4.69 -4.27 -8.88
CA TRP A 43 5.23 -4.30 -7.53
C TRP A 43 4.14 -4.74 -6.57
N MET A 44 4.48 -5.51 -5.54
CA MET A 44 3.55 -5.84 -4.48
C MET A 44 4.21 -5.91 -3.11
N CYS A 45 3.43 -5.63 -2.07
CA CYS A 45 3.77 -5.97 -0.69
C CYS A 45 2.53 -6.43 0.07
N ARG A 46 2.74 -6.99 1.26
CA ARG A 46 1.68 -7.21 2.23
C ARG A 46 2.00 -6.47 3.52
N GLY A 47 1.03 -5.77 4.09
CA GLY A 47 1.14 -5.20 5.42
C GLY A 47 1.30 -6.28 6.50
N SER A 48 1.99 -5.94 7.58
CA SER A 48 2.00 -6.75 8.79
C SER A 48 0.60 -6.78 9.42
N TRP A 49 0.33 -7.72 10.32
CA TRP A 49 -0.97 -7.81 11.00
C TRP A 49 -1.19 -6.75 12.09
N SER A 50 -0.22 -5.85 12.33
CA SER A 50 -0.34 -4.86 13.40
C SER A 50 -1.23 -3.68 12.99
N TYR A 51 -2.39 -3.54 13.62
CA TYR A 51 -3.26 -2.37 13.39
C TYR A 51 -2.62 -1.07 13.89
N ALA A 52 -1.85 -1.10 14.98
CA ALA A 52 -1.18 0.07 15.56
C ALA A 52 0.02 0.57 14.73
N TYR A 53 0.51 -0.23 13.79
CA TYR A 53 1.70 0.09 12.99
C TYR A 53 1.41 0.12 11.48
N ASN A 54 0.14 0.02 11.08
CA ASN A 54 -0.27 0.14 9.69
C ASN A 54 -1.37 1.19 9.55
N LYS A 55 -1.19 2.05 8.55
CA LYS A 55 -2.09 3.17 8.27
C LYS A 55 -3.49 2.72 7.84
N ILE A 56 -4.43 3.64 7.94
CA ILE A 56 -5.78 3.56 7.36
C ILE A 56 -5.94 4.68 6.34
N ILE A 57 -6.42 4.38 5.14
CA ILE A 57 -6.72 5.39 4.12
C ILE A 57 -8.18 5.83 4.26
N THR A 58 -8.44 7.13 4.38
CA THR A 58 -9.76 7.64 4.81
C THR A 58 -10.47 8.54 3.79
N ASP A 59 -9.82 8.95 2.71
CA ASP A 59 -10.33 9.95 1.75
C ASP A 59 -10.74 9.37 0.39
N THR A 60 -10.80 8.04 0.26
CA THR A 60 -11.12 7.37 -1.01
C THR A 60 -12.57 7.52 -1.46
N GLY A 61 -13.47 7.88 -0.54
CA GLY A 61 -14.93 7.85 -0.77
C GLY A 61 -15.54 6.44 -0.75
N CYS A 62 -14.73 5.38 -0.58
CA CYS A 62 -15.17 3.99 -0.50
C CYS A 62 -15.25 3.46 0.95
N GLY A 63 -15.16 4.35 1.94
CA GLY A 63 -14.95 4.00 3.34
C GLY A 63 -13.47 3.83 3.68
N ASN A 64 -13.21 3.53 4.96
CA ASN A 64 -11.85 3.37 5.46
C ASN A 64 -11.20 2.09 4.92
N ILE A 65 -9.99 2.21 4.37
CA ILE A 65 -9.19 1.09 3.88
C ILE A 65 -8.06 0.84 4.87
N CYS A 66 -8.19 -0.21 5.69
CA CYS A 66 -7.14 -0.64 6.62
C CYS A 66 -6.00 -1.34 5.87
N LEU A 67 -4.75 -0.97 6.14
CA LEU A 67 -3.58 -1.59 5.51
C LEU A 67 -2.96 -2.73 6.33
N ALA A 68 -3.43 -2.96 7.55
CA ALA A 68 -3.02 -4.12 8.35
C ALA A 68 -3.43 -5.42 7.64
N GLY A 69 -2.45 -6.28 7.36
CA GLY A 69 -2.64 -7.53 6.62
C GLY A 69 -3.04 -7.38 5.15
N ALA A 70 -3.21 -6.16 4.64
CA ALA A 70 -3.64 -5.91 3.28
C ALA A 70 -2.55 -6.27 2.26
N VAL A 71 -2.95 -6.84 1.13
CA VAL A 71 -2.09 -6.98 -0.05
C VAL A 71 -2.22 -5.72 -0.88
N ILE A 72 -1.09 -5.12 -1.24
CA ILE A 72 -1.01 -3.94 -2.09
C ILE A 72 -0.29 -4.33 -3.37
N GLU A 73 -0.94 -4.16 -4.52
CA GLU A 73 -0.37 -4.34 -5.84
C GLU A 73 -0.31 -2.98 -6.55
N VAL A 74 0.83 -2.66 -7.15
CA VAL A 74 1.05 -1.46 -7.95
C VAL A 74 1.47 -1.88 -9.34
N MET A 75 0.71 -1.43 -10.33
CA MET A 75 0.93 -1.68 -11.75
C MET A 75 1.14 -0.34 -12.47
N GLY A 76 2.12 -0.28 -13.37
CA GLY A 76 2.41 0.92 -14.16
C GLY A 76 3.40 1.88 -13.49
N VAL A 77 3.30 3.17 -13.82
CA VAL A 77 4.28 4.20 -13.41
C VAL A 77 3.56 5.36 -12.73
N ARG A 78 4.29 6.27 -12.07
CA ARG A 78 3.71 7.36 -11.29
C ARG A 78 2.70 8.24 -12.03
N GLY A 79 2.92 8.49 -13.33
CA GLY A 79 1.99 9.27 -14.15
C GLY A 79 0.79 8.49 -14.70
N ALA A 80 0.78 7.16 -14.57
CA ALA A 80 -0.24 6.26 -15.10
C ALA A 80 -0.25 4.98 -14.25
N MET A 81 -0.66 5.11 -12.99
CA MET A 81 -0.64 4.03 -12.00
C MET A 81 -1.99 3.35 -11.88
N THR A 82 -1.99 2.05 -11.61
CA THR A 82 -3.14 1.32 -11.08
C THR A 82 -2.71 0.70 -9.75
N ILE A 83 -3.40 1.05 -8.67
CA ILE A 83 -3.15 0.48 -7.34
C ILE A 83 -4.35 -0.38 -6.97
N ARG A 84 -4.10 -1.66 -6.65
CA ARG A 84 -5.11 -2.56 -6.09
C ARG A 84 -4.76 -2.84 -4.64
N VAL A 85 -5.73 -2.63 -3.75
CA VAL A 85 -5.61 -3.00 -2.33
C VAL A 85 -6.64 -4.07 -2.05
N THR A 86 -6.17 -5.24 -1.59
CA THR A 86 -7.02 -6.32 -1.09
C THR A 86 -6.85 -6.39 0.41
N THR A 87 -7.86 -5.94 1.15
CA THR A 87 -7.86 -5.87 2.61
C THR A 87 -8.99 -6.72 3.18
N SER A 88 -8.72 -7.40 4.29
CA SER A 88 -9.78 -8.03 5.09
C SER A 88 -10.53 -6.94 5.84
N HIS A 89 -11.85 -6.92 5.75
CA HIS A 89 -12.66 -5.96 6.49
C HIS A 89 -12.50 -6.21 8.00
N SER A 90 -11.79 -5.31 8.70
CA SER A 90 -11.79 -5.25 10.15
C SER A 90 -12.00 -3.81 10.55
N VAL A 91 -13.26 -3.37 10.53
CA VAL A 91 -13.69 -2.34 11.47
C VAL A 91 -13.62 -2.97 12.86
N SER A 92 -12.48 -2.86 13.54
CA SER A 92 -12.52 -2.96 14.99
C SER A 92 -13.18 -1.68 15.47
N GLY A 93 -14.47 -1.77 15.81
CA GLY A 93 -15.17 -0.71 16.49
C GLY A 93 -14.47 -0.42 17.82
N TRP A 94 -13.75 0.70 17.86
CA TRP A 94 -13.34 1.40 19.06
C TRP A 94 -13.55 2.88 18.81
#